data_AF-A0A1A8S3R9-F1
#
_entry.id   AF-A0A1A8S3R9-F1
#
_cell.length_a   1.000
_cell.length_b   1.000
_cell.length_c   1.000
_cell.angle_alpha   90.00
_cell.angle_beta   90.00
_cell.angle_gamma   90.00
#
_symmetry.space_group_name_H-M   'P 1'
#
loop_
_entity.id
_entity.type
_entity.pdbx_description
1 polymer ?
#
loop_
_entity_poly.entity_id
_entity_poly.type
_entity_poly.pdbx_seq_one_letter_code
_entity_poly.pdbx_strand_id
1 'polypeptide(L)'
;MFVHSAEGTEFWSALLEKAYAKLNGSYEALSGGSTTEGFEDFTGGVAESYELKKAPSDLYRIIGKALERGSLLGCSIDITSAFDMEAVTFKKLVKGHAYSVTGLRQVEYRRQQERLIRIRNPWGQVEWTGAWSDGSSEWNTLDSAEKDEMLCKMEDGEFWMSFEEFLRQFSRLEICNLTPDALSQDTTSFWTTATFNGSWRKGSTAGGCRNHPNTFWINPQYKISLLEEDDDPDDDEAACSFLVALMQKDRRRYRRQGQDMHTIGFAVYEIPHEFKGSQSVHLKKDFFLRHSSCARSENFINLREVSARLRLPPGEYLIVPSTFEPSKEADFVLRVFTEKQCETKDMDDGVMFNLEEEQEITESDIDDSFRSMFAQLSGDDMEISVRELRTILNRVVSKHRDLQTDGFSMESCRSMVSLMDKDGSARLGLLEFQIIWNKIRKWLAIFREFDLDRSGCMNSYEMRLALENGGFKLNNKLYQMLIARYADNEIIDFDNFTCCLIRLEAMFRIFQGLDRDCTGTVEINIVEWLFVTMCG
;
A
#
# COMPACT_ATOMS: atom_id res chain seq x y z
N MET A 1 -28.09 15.01 23.33
CA MET A 1 -26.97 15.93 23.00
C MET A 1 -26.25 15.44 21.76
N PHE A 2 -25.97 14.14 21.65
CA PHE A 2 -25.45 13.51 20.42
C PHE A 2 -26.55 12.67 19.73
N VAL A 3 -26.20 11.78 18.79
CA VAL A 3 -27.15 10.97 17.99
C VAL A 3 -28.11 10.22 18.90
N HIS A 4 -29.39 10.24 18.52
CA HIS A 4 -30.47 9.53 19.20
C HIS A 4 -31.53 9.11 18.18
N SER A 5 -32.24 8.03 18.47
CA SER A 5 -33.42 7.63 17.69
C SER A 5 -34.60 8.56 18.00
N ALA A 6 -35.50 8.72 17.03
CA ALA A 6 -36.82 9.30 17.26
C ALA A 6 -37.66 8.40 18.20
N GLU A 7 -37.40 7.09 18.20
CA GLU A 7 -37.97 6.15 19.15
C GLU A 7 -37.17 6.16 20.46
N GLY A 8 -37.79 6.63 21.54
CA GLY A 8 -37.11 6.85 22.83
C GLY A 8 -36.58 5.60 23.53
N THR A 9 -36.84 4.40 23.01
CA THR A 9 -36.35 3.12 23.55
C THR A 9 -35.25 2.47 22.70
N GLU A 10 -34.87 3.10 21.59
CA GLU A 10 -33.84 2.61 20.68
C GLU A 10 -32.51 3.33 20.91
N PHE A 11 -31.48 2.58 21.30
CA PHE A 11 -30.19 3.14 21.74
C PHE A 11 -28.98 2.70 20.92
N TRP A 12 -29.17 1.86 19.90
CA TRP A 12 -28.04 1.29 19.15
C TRP A 12 -27.22 2.38 18.43
N SER A 13 -27.88 3.38 17.84
CA SER A 13 -27.24 4.49 17.14
C SER A 13 -26.38 5.35 18.07
N ALA A 14 -26.92 5.67 19.25
CA ALA A 14 -26.20 6.40 20.29
C ALA A 14 -24.97 5.62 20.81
N LEU A 15 -25.09 4.30 20.97
CA LEU A 15 -23.99 3.45 21.41
C LEU A 15 -22.94 3.26 20.30
N LEU A 16 -23.36 3.19 19.04
CA LEU A 16 -22.46 3.10 17.89
C LEU A 16 -21.63 4.37 17.73
N GLU A 17 -22.25 5.54 17.79
CA GLU A 17 -21.55 6.82 17.77
C GLU A 17 -20.54 6.91 18.94
N LYS A 18 -20.92 6.47 20.14
CA LYS A 18 -20.01 6.41 21.29
C LYS A 18 -18.81 5.51 21.04
N ALA A 19 -19.02 4.33 20.44
CA ALA A 19 -17.95 3.41 20.12
C ALA A 19 -17.00 4.01 19.07
N TYR A 20 -17.54 4.67 18.05
CA TYR A 20 -16.78 5.35 17.01
C TYR A 20 -16.00 6.56 17.55
N ALA A 21 -16.60 7.34 18.45
CA ALA A 21 -15.93 8.41 19.19
C ALA A 21 -14.77 7.87 20.05
N LYS A 22 -14.97 6.72 20.72
CA LYS A 22 -13.92 6.07 21.52
C LYS A 22 -12.74 5.63 20.65
N LEU A 23 -13.00 5.06 19.47
CA LEU A 23 -11.95 4.67 18.51
C LEU A 23 -11.12 5.88 18.04
N ASN A 24 -11.80 7.01 17.78
CA ASN A 24 -11.16 8.25 17.36
C ASN A 24 -10.61 9.09 18.53
N GLY A 25 -10.85 8.68 19.77
CA GLY A 25 -10.30 9.25 21.00
C GLY A 25 -11.21 10.23 21.75
N SER A 26 -12.17 10.89 21.09
CA SER A 26 -13.20 11.74 21.71
C SER A 26 -14.36 12.01 20.74
N TYR A 27 -15.50 12.51 21.24
CA TYR A 27 -16.60 13.00 20.40
C TYR A 27 -16.21 14.22 19.57
N GLU A 28 -15.38 15.12 20.13
CA GLU A 28 -14.87 16.28 19.42
C GLU A 28 -14.04 15.89 18.18
N ALA A 29 -13.34 14.75 18.25
CA ALA A 29 -12.58 14.22 17.11
C ALA A 29 -13.45 13.75 15.94
N LEU A 30 -14.77 13.61 16.13
CA LEU A 30 -15.73 13.29 15.06
C LEU A 30 -16.20 14.54 14.30
N SER A 31 -15.99 15.74 14.86
CA SER A 31 -16.40 16.99 14.21
C SER A 31 -15.59 17.25 12.94
N GLY A 32 -16.29 17.47 11.82
CA GLY A 32 -15.67 17.73 10.51
C GLY A 32 -15.22 16.49 9.74
N GLY A 33 -15.70 15.29 10.10
CA GLY A 33 -15.53 14.08 9.29
C GLY A 33 -16.35 14.12 7.99
N SER A 34 -15.89 13.38 6.98
CA SER A 34 -16.63 13.19 5.71
C SER A 34 -17.57 11.99 5.79
N THR A 35 -18.70 12.03 5.08
CA THR A 35 -19.63 10.88 5.02
C THR A 35 -18.94 9.67 4.37
N THR A 36 -18.07 9.89 3.39
CA THR A 36 -17.17 8.85 2.82
C THR A 36 -16.37 8.07 3.87
N GLU A 37 -15.78 8.76 4.86
CA GLU A 37 -14.98 8.11 5.91
C GLU A 37 -15.86 7.24 6.81
N GLY A 38 -17.08 7.71 7.09
CA GLY A 38 -18.08 6.93 7.83
C GLY A 38 -18.51 5.68 7.06
N PHE A 39 -18.75 5.79 5.76
CA PHE A 39 -19.06 4.64 4.92
C PHE A 39 -17.93 3.62 4.92
N GLU A 40 -16.69 4.03 4.72
CA GLU A 40 -15.53 3.14 4.76
C GLU A 40 -15.39 2.43 6.11
N ASP A 41 -15.50 3.16 7.22
CA ASP A 41 -15.29 2.60 8.56
C ASP A 41 -16.42 1.66 9.00
N PHE A 42 -17.65 1.87 8.54
CA PHE A 42 -18.79 1.02 8.90
C PHE A 42 -19.04 -0.14 7.95
N THR A 43 -18.52 -0.09 6.72
CA THR A 43 -18.78 -1.12 5.70
C THR A 43 -17.54 -1.87 5.25
N GLY A 44 -16.34 -1.32 5.43
CA GLY A 44 -15.12 -1.84 4.81
C GLY A 44 -15.07 -1.64 3.29
N GLY A 45 -16.07 -0.98 2.70
CA GLY A 45 -16.15 -0.66 1.28
C GLY A 45 -15.18 0.43 0.85
N VAL A 46 -15.17 0.73 -0.45
CA VAL A 46 -14.37 1.82 -1.05
C VAL A 46 -15.29 2.96 -1.44
N ALA A 47 -14.96 4.17 -0.99
CA ALA A 47 -15.70 5.36 -1.37
C ALA A 47 -15.14 6.00 -2.65
N GLU A 48 -16.04 6.44 -3.52
CA GLU A 48 -15.79 7.32 -4.68
C GLU A 48 -16.57 8.62 -4.46
N SER A 49 -16.03 9.75 -4.93
CA SER A 49 -16.70 11.04 -4.84
C SER A 49 -16.71 11.73 -6.21
N TYR A 50 -17.85 12.32 -6.56
CA TYR A 50 -18.08 13.04 -7.81
C TYR A 50 -18.52 14.48 -7.52
N GLU A 51 -17.80 15.44 -8.10
CA GLU A 51 -18.25 16.84 -8.16
C GLU A 51 -19.30 16.98 -9.27
N LEU A 52 -20.57 17.18 -8.90
CA LEU A 52 -21.69 17.11 -9.83
C LEU A 52 -21.67 18.18 -10.93
N LYS A 53 -21.00 19.32 -10.68
CA LYS A 53 -20.77 20.36 -11.69
C LYS A 53 -19.83 19.93 -12.83
N LYS A 54 -19.01 18.92 -12.59
CA LYS A 54 -18.08 18.33 -13.55
C LYS A 54 -18.32 16.83 -13.70
N ALA A 55 -19.56 16.40 -13.49
CA ALA A 55 -19.94 15.01 -13.56
C ALA A 55 -19.60 14.41 -14.94
N PRO A 56 -19.13 13.16 -14.99
CA PRO A 56 -18.94 12.46 -16.26
C PRO A 56 -20.31 12.21 -16.92
N SER A 57 -20.33 12.10 -18.25
CA SER A 57 -21.57 11.94 -19.03
C SER A 57 -22.31 10.64 -18.73
N ASP A 58 -21.59 9.61 -18.28
CA ASP A 58 -22.11 8.31 -17.91
C ASP A 58 -22.44 8.18 -16.41
N LEU A 59 -22.45 9.28 -15.64
CA LEU A 59 -22.74 9.25 -14.20
C LEU A 59 -24.08 8.55 -13.85
N TYR A 60 -25.12 8.74 -14.67
CA TYR A 60 -26.40 8.06 -14.48
C TYR A 60 -26.25 6.52 -14.51
N ARG A 61 -25.43 6.01 -15.43
CA ARG A 61 -25.11 4.59 -15.56
C ARG A 61 -24.29 4.09 -14.37
N ILE A 62 -23.31 4.88 -13.92
CA ILE A 62 -22.49 4.56 -12.74
C ILE A 62 -23.38 4.39 -11.50
N ILE A 63 -24.32 5.32 -11.26
CA ILE A 63 -25.27 5.25 -10.14
C ILE A 63 -26.17 4.02 -10.28
N GLY A 64 -26.64 3.70 -11.49
CA GLY A 64 -27.48 2.52 -11.75
C GLY A 64 -26.78 1.22 -11.38
N LYS A 65 -25.57 1.01 -11.92
CA LYS A 65 -24.73 -0.14 -11.58
C LYS A 65 -24.41 -0.21 -10.08
N ALA A 66 -24.16 0.92 -9.44
CA ALA A 66 -23.89 0.98 -8.01
C ALA A 66 -25.12 0.55 -7.17
N LEU A 67 -26.32 1.02 -7.52
CA LEU A 67 -27.56 0.62 -6.85
C LEU A 67 -27.88 -0.87 -7.06
N GLU A 68 -27.69 -1.39 -8.26
CA GLU A 68 -27.87 -2.82 -8.58
C GLU A 68 -26.91 -3.72 -7.78
N ARG A 69 -25.70 -3.23 -7.50
CA ARG A 69 -24.68 -3.91 -6.68
C ARG A 69 -24.88 -3.70 -5.18
N GLY A 70 -25.92 -2.97 -4.76
CA GLY A 70 -26.18 -2.68 -3.35
C GLY A 70 -25.21 -1.69 -2.72
N SER A 71 -24.44 -0.93 -3.51
CA SER A 71 -23.58 0.15 -3.00
C SER A 71 -24.40 1.18 -2.22
N LEU A 72 -23.77 1.84 -1.25
CA LEU A 72 -24.40 2.93 -0.50
C LEU A 72 -24.12 4.25 -1.20
N LEU A 73 -25.15 5.05 -1.48
CA LEU A 73 -24.99 6.32 -2.17
C LEU A 73 -25.46 7.48 -1.29
N GLY A 74 -24.62 8.48 -1.16
CA GLY A 74 -24.91 9.74 -0.46
C GLY A 74 -24.74 10.93 -1.39
N CYS A 75 -25.48 12.01 -1.15
CA CYS A 75 -25.30 13.28 -1.85
C CYS A 75 -25.47 14.47 -0.91
N SER A 76 -24.86 15.60 -1.26
CA SER A 76 -24.87 16.79 -0.42
C SER A 76 -24.81 18.07 -1.24
N ILE A 77 -25.22 19.17 -0.60
CA ILE A 77 -25.21 20.52 -1.15
C ILE A 77 -24.17 21.35 -0.39
N ASP A 78 -23.19 21.89 -1.10
CA ASP A 78 -22.13 22.70 -0.50
C ASP A 78 -22.70 24.01 0.08
N ILE A 79 -22.14 24.42 1.23
CA ILE A 79 -22.45 25.70 1.86
C ILE A 79 -21.47 26.78 1.42
N THR A 80 -21.98 27.99 1.19
CA THR A 80 -21.15 29.16 0.82
C THR A 80 -20.61 29.91 2.03
N SER A 81 -21.28 29.80 3.18
CA SER A 81 -20.88 30.40 4.45
C SER A 81 -21.29 29.50 5.62
N ALA A 82 -20.64 29.65 6.77
CA ALA A 82 -21.00 28.89 7.98
C ALA A 82 -22.45 29.17 8.46
N PHE A 83 -23.03 30.31 8.06
CA PHE A 83 -24.43 30.64 8.35
C PHE A 83 -25.43 29.86 7.47
N ASP A 84 -24.97 29.25 6.38
CA ASP A 84 -25.80 28.43 5.49
C ASP A 84 -25.86 26.96 5.93
N MET A 85 -25.18 26.57 7.02
CA MET A 85 -25.22 25.21 7.56
C MET A 85 -26.64 24.88 8.02
N GLU A 86 -27.19 23.76 7.52
CA GLU A 86 -28.57 23.34 7.72
C GLU A 86 -29.63 24.34 7.23
N ALA A 87 -29.26 25.30 6.39
CA ALA A 87 -30.21 26.26 5.82
C ALA A 87 -31.13 25.60 4.79
N VAL A 88 -32.43 25.78 4.97
CA VAL A 88 -33.46 25.26 4.05
C VAL A 88 -33.64 26.22 2.87
N THR A 89 -33.48 25.71 1.66
CA THR A 89 -33.71 26.46 0.41
C THR A 89 -35.19 26.71 0.16
N PHE A 90 -35.51 27.59 -0.80
CA PHE A 90 -36.90 27.84 -1.21
C PHE A 90 -37.62 26.59 -1.75
N LYS A 91 -36.87 25.61 -2.29
CA LYS A 91 -37.41 24.32 -2.74
C LYS A 91 -37.36 23.23 -1.66
N LYS A 92 -37.21 23.63 -0.39
CA LYS A 92 -37.12 22.77 0.79
C LYS A 92 -35.95 21.78 0.83
N LEU A 93 -34.90 21.99 0.04
CA LEU A 93 -33.63 21.25 0.22
C LEU A 93 -32.78 21.94 1.31
N VAL A 94 -32.30 21.18 2.27
CA VAL A 94 -31.34 21.55 3.32
C VAL A 94 -29.90 21.56 2.77
N LYS A 95 -29.16 22.65 2.97
CA LYS A 95 -27.74 22.77 2.62
C LYS A 95 -26.80 22.27 3.72
N GLY A 96 -25.61 21.81 3.36
CA GLY A 96 -24.61 21.31 4.32
C GLY A 96 -25.05 20.04 5.04
N HIS A 97 -25.99 19.32 4.45
CA HIS A 97 -26.64 18.12 4.99
C HIS A 97 -26.48 16.95 4.03
N ALA A 98 -26.40 15.74 4.58
CA ALA A 98 -26.25 14.52 3.82
C ALA A 98 -27.62 13.90 3.50
N TYR A 99 -27.83 13.56 2.24
CA TYR A 99 -28.97 12.81 1.74
C TYR A 99 -28.53 11.44 1.25
N SER A 100 -29.45 10.48 1.18
CA SER A 100 -29.20 9.17 0.59
C SER A 100 -29.83 9.08 -0.80
N VAL A 101 -29.14 8.48 -1.76
CA VAL A 101 -29.75 8.12 -3.06
C VAL A 101 -30.25 6.69 -2.96
N THR A 102 -31.54 6.49 -3.16
CA THR A 102 -32.23 5.21 -2.90
C THR A 102 -32.81 4.56 -4.16
N GLY A 103 -32.71 5.19 -5.32
CA GLY A 103 -33.26 4.62 -6.55
C GLY A 103 -32.97 5.45 -7.80
N LEU A 104 -32.98 4.75 -8.93
CA LEU A 104 -32.99 5.33 -10.27
C LEU A 104 -34.08 4.67 -11.10
N ARG A 105 -34.80 5.49 -11.86
CA ARG A 105 -35.80 5.04 -12.82
C ARG A 105 -35.78 5.90 -14.07
N GLN A 106 -36.14 5.30 -15.19
CA GLN A 106 -36.34 6.00 -16.45
C GLN A 106 -37.81 5.82 -16.83
N VAL A 107 -38.50 6.92 -17.12
CA VAL A 107 -39.94 6.93 -17.37
C VAL A 107 -40.24 7.66 -18.67
N GLU A 108 -41.31 7.26 -19.36
CA GLU A 108 -41.77 7.99 -20.53
C GLU A 108 -42.63 9.18 -20.11
N TYR A 109 -42.08 10.39 -20.21
CA TYR A 109 -42.77 11.64 -19.95
C TYR A 109 -42.92 12.43 -21.25
N ARG A 110 -44.17 12.69 -21.67
CA ARG A 110 -44.49 13.48 -22.88
C ARG A 110 -43.80 12.98 -24.16
N ARG A 111 -43.74 11.65 -24.36
CA ARG A 111 -43.06 10.98 -25.49
C ARG A 111 -41.54 11.17 -25.52
N GLN A 112 -40.96 11.58 -24.40
CA GLN A 112 -39.52 11.62 -24.19
C GLN A 112 -39.18 10.74 -23.00
N GLN A 113 -37.98 10.19 -23.01
CA GLN A 113 -37.46 9.42 -21.91
C GLN A 113 -36.87 10.37 -20.87
N GLU A 114 -37.47 10.43 -19.69
CA GLU A 114 -37.05 11.25 -18.57
C GLU A 114 -36.30 10.37 -17.55
N ARG A 115 -35.15 10.85 -17.11
CA ARG A 115 -34.32 10.16 -16.11
C ARG A 115 -34.62 10.72 -14.73
N LEU A 116 -35.08 9.86 -13.82
CA LEU A 116 -35.44 10.22 -12.45
C LEU A 116 -34.49 9.57 -11.43
N ILE A 117 -34.28 10.30 -10.34
CA ILE A 117 -33.49 9.87 -9.18
C ILE A 117 -34.30 10.05 -7.91
N ARG A 118 -34.24 9.04 -7.04
CA ARG A 118 -34.90 9.03 -5.73
C ARG A 118 -33.91 9.37 -4.63
N ILE A 119 -34.26 10.33 -3.80
CA ILE A 119 -33.42 10.88 -2.75
C ILE A 119 -34.20 10.84 -1.44
N ARG A 120 -33.51 10.50 -0.35
CA ARG A 120 -34.07 10.44 0.99
C ARG A 120 -33.34 11.40 1.94
N ASN A 121 -34.10 12.24 2.62
CA ASN A 121 -33.66 13.04 3.74
C ASN A 121 -33.67 12.19 5.02
N PRO A 122 -32.51 11.98 5.68
CA PRO A 122 -32.43 11.20 6.92
C PRO A 122 -33.28 11.73 8.09
N TRP A 123 -33.69 13.00 8.06
CA TRP A 123 -34.60 13.54 9.08
C TRP A 123 -36.00 12.94 9.04
N GLY A 124 -36.35 12.25 7.94
CA GLY A 124 -37.68 11.68 7.77
C GLY A 124 -38.79 12.71 7.56
N GLN A 125 -38.41 13.95 7.20
CA GLN A 125 -39.28 15.10 7.00
C GLN A 125 -38.55 16.14 6.16
N VAL A 126 -39.30 17.11 5.63
CA VAL A 126 -38.81 18.20 4.76
C VAL A 126 -38.38 17.67 3.40
N GLU A 127 -39.34 17.65 2.48
CA GLU A 127 -39.21 17.13 1.12
C GLU A 127 -39.19 18.19 0.03
N TRP A 128 -38.63 17.80 -1.12
CA TRP A 128 -38.58 18.57 -2.36
C TRP A 128 -39.96 19.03 -2.83
N THR A 129 -40.08 20.28 -3.25
CA THR A 129 -41.36 20.87 -3.72
C THR A 129 -41.40 21.15 -5.22
N GLY A 130 -40.40 20.71 -5.99
CA GLY A 130 -40.36 20.90 -7.43
C GLY A 130 -41.04 19.78 -8.22
N ALA A 131 -40.69 19.68 -9.50
CA ALA A 131 -41.19 18.61 -10.38
C ALA A 131 -40.84 17.22 -9.81
N TRP A 132 -41.78 16.29 -9.93
CA TRP A 132 -41.72 14.92 -9.40
C TRP A 132 -41.77 14.77 -7.88
N SER A 133 -42.02 15.86 -7.14
CA SER A 133 -42.43 15.77 -5.72
C SER A 133 -43.73 14.97 -5.54
N ASP A 134 -44.03 14.53 -4.32
CA ASP A 134 -45.22 13.70 -4.00
C ASP A 134 -46.56 14.32 -4.44
N GLY A 135 -46.61 15.66 -4.42
CA GLY A 135 -47.77 16.45 -4.84
C GLY A 135 -47.75 16.88 -6.32
N SER A 136 -46.72 16.52 -7.09
CA SER A 136 -46.48 17.03 -8.44
C SER A 136 -47.53 16.54 -9.45
N SER A 137 -47.91 17.42 -10.37
CA SER A 137 -48.87 17.09 -11.45
C SER A 137 -48.31 16.14 -12.51
N GLU A 138 -46.98 16.05 -12.59
CA GLU A 138 -46.16 15.28 -13.51
C GLU A 138 -46.45 13.78 -13.38
N TRP A 139 -46.78 13.32 -12.18
CA TRP A 139 -47.24 11.95 -11.92
C TRP A 139 -48.55 11.58 -12.64
N ASN A 140 -49.34 12.55 -13.10
CA ASN A 140 -50.61 12.27 -13.78
C ASN A 140 -50.43 11.85 -15.25
N THR A 141 -49.23 11.99 -15.81
CA THR A 141 -48.96 11.59 -17.20
C THR A 141 -48.35 10.21 -17.33
N LEU A 142 -47.92 9.60 -16.22
CA LEU A 142 -47.41 8.22 -16.20
C LEU A 142 -48.56 7.21 -16.19
N ASP A 143 -48.25 5.98 -16.58
CA ASP A 143 -49.21 4.88 -16.44
C ASP A 143 -49.55 4.62 -14.97
N SER A 144 -50.77 4.16 -14.72
CA SER A 144 -51.26 3.90 -13.36
C SER A 144 -50.42 2.87 -12.60
N ALA A 145 -49.90 1.84 -13.27
CA ALA A 145 -49.08 0.83 -12.61
C ALA A 145 -47.71 1.37 -12.21
N GLU A 146 -47.03 2.11 -13.09
CA GLU A 146 -45.72 2.73 -12.80
C GLU A 146 -45.84 3.78 -11.68
N LYS A 147 -46.93 4.54 -11.70
CA LYS A 147 -47.23 5.52 -10.66
C LYS A 147 -47.43 4.86 -9.30
N ASP A 148 -48.22 3.79 -9.22
CA ASP A 148 -48.49 3.10 -7.96
C ASP A 148 -47.24 2.39 -7.40
N GLU A 149 -46.30 1.98 -8.27
CA GLU A 149 -45.00 1.43 -7.84
C GLU A 149 -44.06 2.52 -7.30
N MET A 150 -44.00 3.68 -7.95
CA MET A 150 -42.98 4.70 -7.68
C MET A 150 -43.39 5.77 -6.67
N LEU A 151 -44.68 6.13 -6.63
CA LEU A 151 -45.18 7.24 -5.83
C LEU A 151 -45.65 6.78 -4.46
N CYS A 152 -44.83 7.01 -3.43
CA CYS A 152 -45.30 7.06 -2.05
C CYS A 152 -45.79 8.48 -1.76
N LYS A 153 -46.94 8.66 -1.12
CA LYS A 153 -47.41 9.98 -0.66
C LYS A 153 -47.38 10.01 0.86
N MET A 154 -46.19 10.16 1.42
CA MET A 154 -45.97 10.19 2.86
C MET A 154 -44.87 11.20 3.16
N GLU A 155 -45.01 11.96 4.24
CA GLU A 155 -43.89 12.80 4.70
C GLU A 155 -42.89 11.89 5.43
N ASP A 156 -42.04 11.22 4.66
CA ASP A 156 -41.01 10.28 5.12
C ASP A 156 -39.58 10.73 4.72
N GLY A 157 -39.48 11.90 4.10
CA GLY A 157 -38.24 12.50 3.63
C GLY A 157 -37.77 11.96 2.29
N GLU A 158 -38.42 10.95 1.69
CA GLU A 158 -38.10 10.39 0.39
C GLU A 158 -38.87 11.08 -0.73
N PHE A 159 -38.19 11.44 -1.82
CA PHE A 159 -38.80 12.10 -2.96
C PHE A 159 -38.08 11.76 -4.26
N TRP A 160 -38.81 11.88 -5.37
CA TRP A 160 -38.23 11.81 -6.72
C TRP A 160 -37.94 13.21 -7.27
N MET A 161 -36.90 13.30 -8.09
CA MET A 161 -36.62 14.48 -8.89
C MET A 161 -36.00 14.10 -10.24
N SER A 162 -36.01 15.01 -11.21
CA SER A 162 -35.31 14.78 -12.47
C SER A 162 -33.79 14.79 -12.25
N PHE A 163 -33.09 13.95 -13.01
CA PHE A 163 -31.64 13.83 -12.91
C PHE A 163 -30.93 15.14 -13.28
N GLU A 164 -31.47 15.91 -14.23
CA GLU A 164 -30.93 17.22 -14.58
C GLU A 164 -31.03 18.22 -13.41
N GLU A 165 -32.13 18.19 -12.68
CA GLU A 165 -32.31 19.08 -11.54
C GLU A 165 -31.45 18.62 -10.36
N PHE A 166 -31.22 17.31 -10.20
CA PHE A 166 -30.26 16.77 -9.24
C PHE A 166 -28.85 17.35 -9.48
N LEU A 167 -28.35 17.30 -10.73
CA LEU A 167 -27.04 17.86 -11.09
C LEU A 167 -26.94 19.38 -10.85
N ARG A 168 -28.07 20.10 -10.90
CA ARG A 168 -28.11 21.55 -10.67
C ARG A 168 -28.17 21.92 -9.19
N GLN A 169 -28.93 21.17 -8.38
CA GLN A 169 -29.18 21.50 -6.98
C GLN A 169 -28.11 20.92 -6.05
N PHE A 170 -27.64 19.71 -6.33
CA PHE A 170 -26.63 19.03 -5.52
C PHE A 170 -25.22 19.37 -5.98
N SER A 171 -24.26 19.32 -5.04
CA SER A 171 -22.87 19.67 -5.30
C SER A 171 -21.98 18.43 -5.42
N ARG A 172 -22.22 17.43 -4.57
CA ARG A 172 -21.40 16.22 -4.49
C ARG A 172 -22.26 14.97 -4.42
N LEU A 173 -21.76 13.90 -5.03
CA LEU A 173 -22.24 12.54 -4.89
C LEU A 173 -21.10 11.68 -4.35
N GLU A 174 -21.41 10.81 -3.40
CA GLU A 174 -20.49 9.89 -2.75
C GLU A 174 -21.05 8.48 -2.90
N ILE A 175 -20.26 7.55 -3.39
CA ILE A 175 -20.66 6.15 -3.61
C ILE A 175 -19.71 5.27 -2.81
N CYS A 176 -20.23 4.45 -1.90
CA CYS A 176 -19.45 3.43 -1.22
C CYS A 176 -19.76 2.06 -1.83
N ASN A 177 -18.80 1.53 -2.58
CA ASN A 177 -18.87 0.20 -3.14
C ASN A 177 -18.51 -0.83 -2.07
N LEU A 178 -19.42 -1.77 -1.87
CA LEU A 178 -19.30 -2.79 -0.84
C LEU A 178 -18.48 -3.98 -1.33
N THR A 179 -17.80 -4.65 -0.40
CA THR A 179 -17.19 -5.95 -0.66
C THR A 179 -18.27 -7.04 -0.68
N PRO A 180 -18.02 -8.19 -1.32
CA PRO A 180 -18.97 -9.31 -1.34
C PRO A 180 -19.47 -9.72 0.05
N ASP A 181 -18.61 -9.59 1.08
CA ASP A 181 -18.93 -9.96 2.46
C ASP A 181 -20.01 -9.07 3.11
N ALA A 182 -20.21 -7.85 2.61
CA ALA A 182 -21.17 -6.88 3.13
C ALA A 182 -22.56 -6.98 2.47
N LEU A 183 -22.70 -7.80 1.41
CA LEU A 183 -23.95 -7.99 0.67
C LEU A 183 -24.62 -9.31 1.07
N SER A 184 -25.95 -9.32 1.14
CA SER A 184 -26.74 -10.55 1.34
C SER A 184 -26.62 -11.49 0.13
N GLN A 185 -26.67 -12.81 0.34
CA GLN A 185 -26.46 -13.87 -0.67
C GLN A 185 -27.33 -13.77 -1.95
N ASP A 186 -28.36 -12.92 -1.97
CA ASP A 186 -29.31 -12.77 -3.08
C ASP A 186 -28.91 -11.73 -4.14
N THR A 187 -27.78 -11.03 -4.00
CA THR A 187 -27.32 -10.04 -5.01
C THR A 187 -26.52 -10.71 -6.14
N THR A 188 -26.96 -10.51 -7.39
CA THR A 188 -26.44 -11.20 -8.59
C THR A 188 -25.17 -10.62 -9.19
N SER A 189 -24.70 -9.44 -8.73
CA SER A 189 -23.43 -8.85 -9.18
C SER A 189 -22.63 -8.31 -7.99
N PHE A 190 -21.38 -8.74 -7.87
CA PHE A 190 -20.47 -8.34 -6.80
C PHE A 190 -19.14 -7.89 -7.39
N TRP A 191 -18.48 -6.97 -6.71
CA TRP A 191 -17.11 -6.59 -7.02
C TRP A 191 -16.15 -7.72 -6.63
N THR A 192 -15.23 -8.09 -7.50
CA THR A 192 -14.08 -8.90 -7.10
C THR A 192 -13.07 -7.99 -6.41
N THR A 193 -12.70 -8.30 -5.17
CA THR A 193 -11.82 -7.44 -4.35
C THR A 193 -10.48 -8.10 -4.09
N ALA A 194 -9.38 -7.39 -4.37
CA ALA A 194 -8.04 -7.71 -3.91
C ALA A 194 -7.57 -6.66 -2.91
N THR A 195 -6.99 -7.09 -1.79
CA THR A 195 -6.50 -6.20 -0.72
C THR A 195 -5.04 -6.49 -0.42
N PHE A 196 -4.23 -5.43 -0.44
CA PHE A 196 -2.80 -5.47 -0.20
C PHE A 196 -2.42 -4.56 0.97
N ASN A 197 -1.56 -5.06 1.84
CA ASN A 197 -1.03 -4.30 2.97
C ASN A 197 0.41 -3.92 2.69
N GLY A 198 0.71 -2.63 2.70
CA GLY A 198 2.05 -2.13 2.44
C GLY A 198 2.51 -1.09 3.45
N SER A 199 3.79 -0.75 3.34
CA SER A 199 4.44 0.23 4.20
C SER A 199 5.45 1.05 3.40
N TRP A 200 5.41 2.36 3.60
CA TRP A 200 6.51 3.25 3.25
C TRP A 200 7.39 3.43 4.50
N ARG A 201 8.66 3.06 4.37
CA ARG A 201 9.68 3.20 5.42
C ARG A 201 10.81 4.07 4.91
N LYS A 202 11.25 4.98 5.78
CA LYS A 202 12.30 5.95 5.48
C LYS A 202 13.59 5.20 5.15
N GLY A 203 14.23 5.60 4.06
CA GLY A 203 15.37 4.89 3.51
C GLY A 203 15.08 3.41 3.23
N SER A 204 13.94 3.00 2.68
CA SER A 204 13.79 1.62 2.18
C SER A 204 12.75 1.54 1.08
N THR A 205 11.49 1.84 1.42
CA THR A 205 10.34 1.76 0.49
C THR A 205 9.63 3.09 0.32
N ALA A 206 10.01 4.14 1.06
CA ALA A 206 9.47 5.48 0.94
C ALA A 206 10.08 6.24 -0.25
N GLY A 207 9.77 5.80 -1.48
CA GLY A 207 10.41 6.26 -2.70
C GLY A 207 9.92 7.62 -3.24
N GLY A 208 8.78 8.11 -2.76
CA GLY A 208 8.15 9.33 -3.27
C GLY A 208 7.45 9.11 -4.63
N CYS A 209 6.92 10.16 -5.24
CA CYS A 209 6.22 10.08 -6.54
C CYS A 209 7.17 10.09 -7.74
N ARG A 210 6.61 9.98 -8.96
CA ARG A 210 7.37 9.86 -10.22
C ARG A 210 8.31 11.04 -10.50
N ASN A 211 8.12 12.17 -9.84
CA ASN A 211 9.01 13.34 -9.87
C ASN A 211 10.39 13.04 -9.26
N HIS A 212 10.51 11.95 -8.48
CA HIS A 212 11.72 11.49 -7.83
C HIS A 212 12.23 10.18 -8.46
N PRO A 213 12.71 10.17 -9.73
CA PRO A 213 13.00 8.94 -10.47
C PRO A 213 14.11 8.08 -9.85
N ASN A 214 14.99 8.66 -9.04
CA ASN A 214 16.06 7.92 -8.36
C ASN A 214 15.51 6.94 -7.30
N THR A 215 14.38 7.28 -6.69
CA THR A 215 13.78 6.55 -5.57
C THR A 215 12.36 6.05 -5.87
N PHE A 216 11.68 6.52 -6.93
CA PHE A 216 10.30 6.10 -7.23
C PHE A 216 10.15 4.57 -7.34
N TRP A 217 11.12 3.91 -7.95
CA TRP A 217 11.08 2.47 -8.22
C TRP A 217 11.21 1.61 -6.95
N ILE A 218 11.67 2.15 -5.81
CA ILE A 218 11.77 1.38 -4.54
C ILE A 218 10.44 1.31 -3.78
N ASN A 219 9.41 2.05 -4.21
CA ASN A 219 8.07 1.90 -3.64
C ASN A 219 7.56 0.46 -3.86
N PRO A 220 6.67 -0.06 -2.99
CA PRO A 220 6.03 -1.34 -3.20
C PRO A 220 5.30 -1.39 -4.55
N GLN A 221 5.31 -2.54 -5.21
CA GLN A 221 4.75 -2.74 -6.54
C GLN A 221 3.73 -3.88 -6.51
N TYR A 222 2.57 -3.67 -7.12
CA TYR A 222 1.49 -4.66 -7.13
C TYR A 222 1.03 -4.93 -8.56
N LYS A 223 1.01 -6.19 -8.98
CA LYS A 223 0.53 -6.59 -10.30
C LYS A 223 -0.96 -6.93 -10.24
N ILE A 224 -1.68 -6.44 -11.23
CA ILE A 224 -3.05 -6.84 -11.53
C ILE A 224 -3.13 -7.36 -12.97
N SER A 225 -3.88 -8.43 -13.18
CA SER A 225 -4.15 -9.00 -14.51
C SER A 225 -5.65 -8.90 -14.78
N LEU A 226 -5.99 -8.09 -15.77
CA LEU A 226 -7.36 -7.88 -16.26
C LEU A 226 -7.60 -8.84 -17.42
N LEU A 227 -8.49 -9.83 -17.22
CA LEU A 227 -8.66 -10.96 -18.13
C LEU A 227 -9.88 -10.81 -19.06
N GLU A 228 -10.98 -10.30 -18.51
CA GLU A 228 -12.28 -10.23 -19.18
C GLU A 228 -12.77 -8.78 -19.22
N GLU A 229 -13.32 -8.39 -20.37
CA GLU A 229 -13.98 -7.10 -20.59
C GLU A 229 -15.31 -7.03 -19.83
N ASP A 230 -15.80 -5.82 -19.58
CA ASP A 230 -17.08 -5.63 -18.91
C ASP A 230 -18.24 -6.08 -19.83
N ASP A 231 -19.24 -6.78 -19.26
CA ASP A 231 -20.45 -7.18 -20.01
C ASP A 231 -21.43 -5.99 -20.13
N ASP A 232 -21.04 -4.94 -20.88
CA ASP A 232 -21.90 -3.78 -21.11
C ASP A 232 -22.20 -3.62 -22.61
N PRO A 233 -23.44 -3.92 -23.06
CA PRO A 233 -23.80 -3.86 -24.48
C PRO A 233 -23.86 -2.42 -25.04
N ASP A 234 -23.87 -1.41 -24.17
CA ASP A 234 -23.91 0.01 -24.54
C ASP A 234 -22.52 0.68 -24.53
N ASP A 235 -21.44 -0.09 -24.31
CA ASP A 235 -20.07 0.41 -24.34
C ASP A 235 -19.38 0.08 -25.67
N ASP A 236 -18.98 1.12 -26.41
CA ASP A 236 -18.27 0.98 -27.69
C ASP A 236 -16.80 0.53 -27.50
N GLU A 237 -16.27 0.61 -26.28
CA GLU A 237 -14.88 0.28 -25.93
C GLU A 237 -14.78 -1.01 -25.11
N ALA A 238 -14.14 -2.01 -25.71
CA ALA A 238 -13.65 -3.23 -25.08
C ALA A 238 -12.63 -2.92 -23.97
N ALA A 239 -13.12 -2.68 -22.75
CA ALA A 239 -12.32 -2.30 -21.60
C ALA A 239 -12.79 -3.01 -20.32
N CYS A 240 -11.87 -3.16 -19.39
CA CYS A 240 -12.11 -3.66 -18.04
C CYS A 240 -12.21 -2.46 -17.09
N SER A 241 -13.35 -2.32 -16.40
CA SER A 241 -13.52 -1.30 -15.37
C SER A 241 -13.05 -1.81 -14.02
N PHE A 242 -12.23 -1.00 -13.36
CA PHE A 242 -11.77 -1.30 -12.00
C PHE A 242 -11.56 -0.02 -11.19
N LEU A 243 -11.58 -0.18 -9.88
CA LEU A 243 -11.42 0.88 -8.91
C LEU A 243 -10.20 0.56 -8.05
N VAL A 244 -9.28 1.52 -7.97
CA VAL A 244 -8.09 1.41 -7.11
C VAL A 244 -8.24 2.40 -5.97
N ALA A 245 -8.06 1.93 -4.74
CA ALA A 245 -8.19 2.72 -3.53
C ALA A 245 -6.96 2.56 -2.63
N LEU A 246 -6.29 3.67 -2.34
CA LEU A 246 -5.09 3.71 -1.52
C LEU A 246 -5.38 4.46 -0.20
N MET A 247 -5.40 3.74 0.92
CA MET A 247 -5.64 4.29 2.25
C MET A 247 -4.36 4.34 3.09
N GLN A 248 -4.06 5.47 3.73
CA GLN A 248 -3.02 5.55 4.77
C GLN A 248 -3.59 5.24 6.17
N LYS A 249 -2.90 4.39 6.94
CA LYS A 249 -3.36 3.87 8.24
C LYS A 249 -3.01 4.78 9.41
N ASP A 250 -3.90 4.84 10.40
CA ASP A 250 -3.70 5.36 11.76
C ASP A 250 -3.15 6.80 11.90
N ARG A 251 -3.07 7.58 10.81
CA ARG A 251 -2.47 8.93 10.81
C ARG A 251 -3.15 9.90 11.77
N ARG A 252 -4.46 9.76 12.01
CA ARG A 252 -5.22 10.60 12.96
C ARG A 252 -4.64 10.57 14.37
N ARG A 253 -4.01 9.46 14.80
CA ARG A 253 -3.38 9.33 16.12
C ARG A 253 -2.20 10.29 16.30
N TYR A 254 -1.53 10.64 15.20
CA TYR A 254 -0.35 11.52 15.20
C TYR A 254 -0.69 13.01 15.11
N ARG A 255 -1.97 13.40 14.95
CA ARG A 255 -2.40 14.81 14.98
C ARG A 255 -2.02 15.52 16.28
N ARG A 256 -2.06 14.81 17.41
CA ARG A 256 -1.61 15.34 18.72
C ARG A 256 -0.13 15.73 18.74
N GLN A 257 0.67 15.17 17.82
CA GLN A 257 2.09 15.44 17.64
C GLN A 257 2.35 16.43 16.49
N GLY A 258 1.30 17.06 15.95
CA GLY A 258 1.39 18.01 14.83
C GLY A 258 1.61 17.37 13.46
N GLN A 259 1.47 16.04 13.32
CA GLN A 259 1.52 15.37 12.03
C GLN A 259 0.11 15.18 11.46
N ASP A 260 -0.05 15.47 10.17
CA ASP A 260 -1.32 15.28 9.45
C ASP A 260 -1.21 14.22 8.35
N MET A 261 -2.29 13.98 7.60
CA MET A 261 -2.31 13.10 6.44
C MET A 261 -1.17 13.45 5.46
N HIS A 262 -0.47 12.44 4.96
CA HIS A 262 0.50 12.64 3.88
C HIS A 262 -0.24 12.83 2.57
N THR A 263 0.36 13.57 1.64
CA THR A 263 -0.09 13.62 0.26
C THR A 263 0.24 12.28 -0.41
N ILE A 264 -0.77 11.49 -0.75
CA ILE A 264 -0.63 10.13 -1.33
C ILE A 264 -1.28 10.05 -2.70
N GLY A 265 -0.85 9.05 -3.49
CA GLY A 265 -1.39 8.74 -4.81
C GLY A 265 -0.78 7.46 -5.35
N PHE A 266 -1.18 7.07 -6.56
CA PHE A 266 -0.65 5.88 -7.21
C PHE A 266 -0.53 6.09 -8.72
N ALA A 267 0.36 5.32 -9.34
CA ALA A 267 0.53 5.27 -10.79
C ALA A 267 0.38 3.83 -11.29
N VAL A 268 -0.19 3.68 -12.47
CA VAL A 268 -0.43 2.39 -13.12
C VAL A 268 0.38 2.32 -14.42
N TYR A 269 1.11 1.24 -14.60
CA TYR A 269 1.96 0.98 -15.76
C TYR A 269 1.53 -0.30 -16.46
N GLU A 270 1.50 -0.32 -17.78
CA GLU A 270 1.33 -1.55 -18.54
C GLU A 270 2.64 -2.36 -18.49
N ILE A 271 2.53 -3.67 -18.27
CA ILE A 271 3.68 -4.58 -18.23
C ILE A 271 3.98 -5.07 -19.66
N PRO A 272 5.15 -4.76 -20.22
CA PRO A 272 5.53 -5.21 -21.56
C PRO A 272 5.59 -6.74 -21.65
N HIS A 273 5.41 -7.25 -22.86
CA HIS A 273 5.39 -8.70 -23.13
C HIS A 273 6.66 -9.43 -22.68
N GLU A 274 7.80 -8.74 -22.60
CA GLU A 274 9.08 -9.27 -22.11
C GLU A 274 9.04 -9.69 -20.63
N PHE A 275 8.17 -9.08 -19.85
CA PHE A 275 8.01 -9.35 -18.41
C PHE A 275 6.74 -10.18 -18.11
N LYS A 276 5.89 -10.45 -19.11
CA LYS A 276 4.68 -11.27 -18.94
C LYS A 276 5.06 -12.69 -18.49
N GLY A 277 4.41 -13.16 -17.43
CA GLY A 277 4.67 -14.49 -16.84
C GLY A 277 5.83 -14.57 -15.85
N SER A 278 6.62 -13.50 -15.67
CA SER A 278 7.61 -13.44 -14.59
C SER A 278 6.88 -13.26 -13.26
N GLN A 279 6.92 -14.28 -12.39
CA GLN A 279 6.07 -14.33 -11.19
C GLN A 279 6.59 -13.52 -10.00
N SER A 280 7.81 -12.96 -10.05
CA SER A 280 8.46 -12.33 -8.88
C SER A 280 9.65 -11.45 -9.28
N VAL A 281 9.40 -10.30 -9.91
CA VAL A 281 10.48 -9.35 -10.25
C VAL A 281 10.05 -7.94 -9.86
N HIS A 282 10.75 -7.36 -8.89
CA HIS A 282 10.61 -5.96 -8.55
C HIS A 282 11.19 -5.10 -9.69
N LEU A 283 10.36 -4.33 -10.40
CA LEU A 283 10.82 -3.55 -11.55
C LEU A 283 11.77 -2.43 -11.10
N LYS A 284 12.88 -2.27 -11.81
CA LYS A 284 13.97 -1.37 -11.43
C LYS A 284 13.85 0.00 -12.11
N LYS A 285 14.72 0.94 -11.75
CA LYS A 285 14.74 2.34 -12.21
C LYS A 285 14.57 2.50 -13.73
N ASP A 286 15.29 1.72 -14.52
CA ASP A 286 15.29 1.84 -15.99
C ASP A 286 13.92 1.60 -16.62
N PHE A 287 13.11 0.71 -16.02
CA PHE A 287 11.75 0.47 -16.48
C PHE A 287 10.92 1.76 -16.42
N PHE A 288 10.89 2.42 -15.26
CA PHE A 288 10.09 3.63 -15.04
C PHE A 288 10.61 4.85 -15.79
N LEU A 289 11.88 4.86 -16.19
CA LEU A 289 12.46 5.90 -17.05
C LEU A 289 12.03 5.76 -18.51
N ARG A 290 11.84 4.52 -18.98
CA ARG A 290 11.49 4.22 -20.38
C ARG A 290 9.99 4.13 -20.63
N HIS A 291 9.18 3.86 -19.60
CA HIS A 291 7.74 3.67 -19.73
C HIS A 291 6.96 4.80 -19.05
N SER A 292 5.91 5.29 -19.72
CA SER A 292 4.93 6.22 -19.15
C SER A 292 3.82 5.46 -18.42
N SER A 293 3.23 6.08 -17.40
CA SER A 293 2.04 5.53 -16.74
C SER A 293 0.86 5.57 -17.71
N CYS A 294 0.12 4.46 -17.80
CA CYS A 294 -1.11 4.37 -18.60
C CYS A 294 -2.32 4.97 -17.85
N ALA A 295 -2.30 4.90 -16.51
CA ALA A 295 -3.29 5.53 -15.64
C ALA A 295 -2.63 5.97 -14.32
N ARG A 296 -3.32 6.80 -13.55
CA ARG A 296 -2.85 7.30 -12.24
C ARG A 296 -4.02 7.87 -11.45
N SER A 297 -3.84 8.02 -10.14
CA SER A 297 -4.71 8.89 -9.35
C SER A 297 -4.68 10.30 -9.95
N GLU A 298 -5.84 10.94 -10.11
CA GLU A 298 -5.95 12.26 -10.76
C GLU A 298 -5.01 13.30 -10.13
N ASN A 299 -4.98 13.33 -8.79
CA ASN A 299 -4.13 14.19 -8.00
C ASN A 299 -3.50 13.40 -6.84
N PHE A 300 -2.34 13.85 -6.42
CA PHE A 300 -1.79 13.48 -5.12
C PHE A 300 -2.44 14.39 -4.08
N ILE A 301 -3.23 13.82 -3.17
CA ILE A 301 -4.04 14.59 -2.20
C ILE A 301 -3.73 14.11 -0.78
N ASN A 302 -3.77 15.03 0.18
CA ASN A 302 -3.60 14.77 1.61
C ASN A 302 -4.90 14.28 2.28
N LEU A 303 -5.51 13.23 1.72
CA LEU A 303 -6.69 12.57 2.29
C LEU A 303 -6.31 11.23 2.91
N ARG A 304 -7.20 10.71 3.78
CA ARG A 304 -7.05 9.37 4.37
C ARG A 304 -6.98 8.29 3.28
N GLU A 305 -7.84 8.40 2.28
CA GLU A 305 -7.90 7.51 1.12
C GLU A 305 -7.92 8.33 -0.17
N VAL A 306 -7.24 7.82 -1.20
CA VAL A 306 -7.34 8.30 -2.58
C VAL A 306 -7.80 7.13 -3.44
N SER A 307 -8.97 7.27 -4.05
CA SER A 307 -9.55 6.29 -4.97
C SER A 307 -9.66 6.86 -6.39
N ALA A 308 -9.55 6.00 -7.40
CA ALA A 308 -9.84 6.37 -8.78
C ALA A 308 -10.40 5.18 -9.56
N ARG A 309 -11.50 5.42 -10.28
CA ARG A 309 -12.08 4.51 -11.26
C ARG A 309 -11.33 4.62 -12.56
N LEU A 310 -10.86 3.48 -13.07
CA LEU A 310 -10.03 3.37 -14.25
C LEU A 310 -10.66 2.38 -15.23
N ARG A 311 -10.46 2.64 -16.52
CA ARG A 311 -10.84 1.75 -17.62
C ARG A 311 -9.60 1.50 -18.44
N LEU A 312 -9.18 0.24 -18.54
CA LEU A 312 -8.01 -0.18 -19.31
C LEU A 312 -8.37 -1.44 -20.12
N PRO A 313 -7.73 -1.68 -21.27
CA PRO A 313 -7.96 -2.91 -22.02
C PRO A 313 -7.49 -4.15 -21.23
N PRO A 314 -7.90 -5.36 -21.62
CA PRO A 314 -7.40 -6.59 -21.03
C PRO A 314 -5.86 -6.69 -21.13
N GLY A 315 -5.19 -6.99 -20.01
CA GLY A 315 -3.74 -6.94 -19.92
C GLY A 315 -3.19 -7.11 -18.51
N GLU A 316 -1.86 -7.07 -18.39
CA GLU A 316 -1.17 -7.06 -17.09
C GLU A 316 -0.66 -5.64 -16.77
N TYR A 317 -0.98 -5.17 -15.58
CA TYR A 317 -0.65 -3.83 -15.12
C TYR A 317 0.05 -3.85 -13.77
N LEU A 318 0.88 -2.84 -13.53
CA LEU A 318 1.59 -2.61 -12.28
C LEU A 318 1.07 -1.34 -11.60
N ILE A 319 0.59 -1.47 -10.38
CA ILE A 319 0.21 -0.35 -9.51
C ILE A 319 1.37 -0.05 -8.56
N VAL A 320 1.82 1.20 -8.56
CA VAL A 320 2.86 1.70 -7.66
C VAL A 320 2.26 2.79 -6.76
N PRO A 321 1.84 2.46 -5.53
CA PRO A 321 1.38 3.43 -4.54
C PRO A 321 2.57 4.16 -3.90
N SER A 322 2.45 5.48 -3.77
CA SER A 322 3.48 6.28 -3.13
C SER A 322 2.96 7.54 -2.42
N THR A 323 3.78 8.07 -1.53
CA THR A 323 3.66 9.45 -1.06
C THR A 323 4.19 10.42 -2.13
N PHE A 324 3.79 11.68 -2.07
CA PHE A 324 4.29 12.69 -3.00
C PHE A 324 5.81 12.90 -2.83
N GLU A 325 6.22 13.19 -1.59
CA GLU A 325 7.62 13.36 -1.21
C GLU A 325 8.25 12.02 -0.80
N PRO A 326 9.55 11.80 -1.06
CA PRO A 326 10.29 10.64 -0.57
C PRO A 326 10.49 10.70 0.97
N SER A 327 10.91 9.58 1.55
CA SER A 327 11.24 9.44 2.99
C SER A 327 10.07 9.72 3.95
N LYS A 328 8.83 9.74 3.46
CA LYS A 328 7.62 9.81 4.29
C LYS A 328 7.20 8.43 4.75
N GLU A 329 7.11 8.26 6.06
CA GLU A 329 6.71 6.98 6.66
C GLU A 329 5.20 6.92 6.89
N ALA A 330 4.59 5.85 6.41
CA ALA A 330 3.24 5.46 6.75
C ALA A 330 2.98 4.01 6.34
N ASP A 331 2.03 3.38 7.02
CA ASP A 331 1.43 2.13 6.56
C ASP A 331 0.24 2.43 5.68
N PHE A 332 -0.04 1.57 4.71
CA PHE A 332 -1.15 1.73 3.79
C PHE A 332 -1.88 0.41 3.51
N VAL A 333 -3.10 0.55 3.01
CA VAL A 333 -3.87 -0.52 2.35
C VAL A 333 -4.12 -0.09 0.91
N LEU A 334 -3.80 -0.95 -0.04
CA LEU A 334 -4.21 -0.80 -1.42
C LEU A 334 -5.32 -1.82 -1.70
N ARG A 335 -6.47 -1.35 -2.17
CA ARG A 335 -7.60 -2.19 -2.53
C ARG A 335 -7.91 -2.02 -4.01
N VAL A 336 -8.17 -3.12 -4.71
CA VAL A 336 -8.54 -3.13 -6.12
C VAL A 336 -9.86 -3.86 -6.26
N PHE A 337 -10.84 -3.18 -6.84
CA PHE A 337 -12.18 -3.70 -7.10
C PHE A 337 -12.36 -3.83 -8.61
N THR A 338 -12.61 -5.03 -9.11
CA THR A 338 -12.82 -5.30 -10.54
C THR A 338 -14.23 -5.84 -10.77
N GLU A 339 -14.85 -5.49 -11.90
CA GLU A 339 -16.19 -6.00 -12.25
C GLU A 339 -16.16 -7.50 -12.56
N LYS A 340 -15.06 -7.95 -13.19
CA LYS A 340 -14.77 -9.35 -13.51
C LYS A 340 -13.68 -9.93 -12.62
N GLN A 341 -13.48 -11.24 -12.68
CA GLN A 341 -12.36 -11.86 -11.97
C GLN A 341 -11.03 -11.28 -12.46
N CYS A 342 -10.15 -10.98 -11.52
CA CYS A 342 -8.79 -10.55 -11.80
C CYS A 342 -7.79 -11.39 -11.01
N GLU A 343 -6.63 -11.68 -11.60
CA GLU A 343 -5.51 -12.23 -10.86
C GLU A 343 -4.66 -11.09 -10.32
N THR A 344 -4.34 -11.13 -9.02
CA THR A 344 -3.57 -10.07 -8.37
C THR A 344 -2.40 -10.65 -7.60
N LYS A 345 -1.22 -10.04 -7.70
CA LYS A 345 0.03 -10.54 -7.09
C LYS A 345 0.91 -9.40 -6.58
N ASP A 346 1.57 -9.63 -5.45
CA ASP A 346 2.62 -8.73 -4.96
C ASP A 346 3.86 -8.87 -5.85
N MET A 347 4.33 -7.77 -6.44
CA MET A 347 5.56 -7.76 -7.24
C MET A 347 6.72 -7.46 -6.31
N ASP A 348 7.16 -8.50 -5.63
CA ASP A 348 8.32 -8.48 -4.76
C ASP A 348 9.32 -9.56 -5.20
N ASP A 349 10.58 -9.36 -4.84
CA ASP A 349 11.62 -10.34 -5.12
C ASP A 349 11.44 -11.54 -4.17
N GLY A 350 11.49 -12.75 -4.72
CA GLY A 350 11.50 -13.98 -3.92
C GLY A 350 12.74 -14.04 -3.03
N VAL A 351 12.61 -14.65 -1.85
CA VAL A 351 13.73 -14.82 -0.92
C VAL A 351 14.63 -15.95 -1.43
N MET A 352 15.78 -15.60 -1.97
CA MET A 352 16.76 -16.54 -2.49
C MET A 352 18.17 -16.09 -2.14
N PHE A 353 19.02 -17.06 -1.85
CA PHE A 353 20.46 -16.84 -1.71
C PHE A 353 21.19 -17.75 -2.68
N ASN A 354 21.83 -17.13 -3.67
CA ASN A 354 22.70 -17.84 -4.60
C ASN A 354 24.07 -17.99 -3.94
N LEU A 355 24.29 -19.15 -3.33
CA LEU A 355 25.63 -19.57 -2.93
C LEU A 355 26.49 -19.64 -4.18
N GLU A 356 27.41 -18.69 -4.35
CA GLU A 356 28.60 -19.01 -5.11
C GLU A 356 29.28 -20.18 -4.38
N GLU A 357 29.48 -21.29 -5.08
CA GLU A 357 30.20 -22.44 -4.55
C GLU A 357 31.50 -21.93 -3.90
N GLU A 358 31.61 -22.08 -2.57
CA GLU A 358 32.87 -21.78 -1.90
C GLU A 358 33.92 -22.68 -2.53
N GLN A 359 34.89 -22.10 -3.22
CA GLN A 359 36.08 -22.84 -3.59
C GLN A 359 36.63 -23.48 -2.32
N GLU A 360 36.78 -24.81 -2.32
CA GLU A 360 37.49 -25.51 -1.25
C GLU A 360 38.93 -25.01 -1.27
N ILE A 361 39.21 -23.98 -0.47
CA ILE A 361 40.54 -23.45 -0.28
C ILE A 361 41.30 -24.49 0.53
N THR A 362 42.28 -25.12 -0.11
CA THR A 362 43.23 -25.99 0.58
C THR A 362 44.40 -25.15 1.07
N GLU A 363 45.16 -25.71 2.00
CA GLU A 363 46.38 -25.06 2.47
C GLU A 363 47.36 -24.72 1.33
N SER A 364 47.41 -25.51 0.26
CA SER A 364 48.25 -25.24 -0.92
C SER A 364 47.83 -24.00 -1.72
N ASP A 365 46.60 -23.52 -1.57
CA ASP A 365 46.08 -22.35 -2.29
C ASP A 365 46.40 -21.03 -1.57
N ILE A 366 46.99 -21.10 -0.37
CA ILE A 366 47.33 -19.94 0.44
C ILE A 366 48.75 -19.49 0.12
N ASP A 367 48.86 -18.28 -0.44
CA ASP A 367 50.13 -17.61 -0.70
C ASP A 367 51.02 -17.52 0.54
N ASP A 368 52.32 -17.76 0.37
CA ASP A 368 53.33 -17.64 1.44
C ASP A 368 53.32 -16.25 2.10
N SER A 369 53.00 -15.21 1.32
CA SER A 369 52.85 -13.85 1.83
C SER A 369 51.69 -13.71 2.82
N PHE A 370 50.58 -14.41 2.59
CA PHE A 370 49.43 -14.44 3.48
C PHE A 370 49.72 -15.29 4.72
N ARG A 371 50.40 -16.43 4.56
CA ARG A 371 50.88 -17.26 5.69
C ARG A 371 51.79 -16.46 6.61
N SER A 372 52.74 -15.71 6.05
CA SER A 372 53.63 -14.84 6.84
C SER A 372 52.87 -13.71 7.53
N MET A 373 51.85 -13.14 6.88
CA MET A 373 51.00 -12.12 7.49
C MET A 373 50.18 -12.72 8.64
N PHE A 374 49.57 -13.88 8.44
CA PHE A 374 48.81 -14.60 9.47
C PHE A 374 49.69 -14.91 10.68
N ALA A 375 50.86 -15.53 10.48
CA ALA A 375 51.78 -15.87 11.57
C ALA A 375 52.26 -14.65 12.37
N GLN A 376 52.43 -13.49 11.70
CA GLN A 376 52.76 -12.24 12.39
C GLN A 376 51.60 -11.70 13.24
N LEU A 377 50.37 -12.05 12.91
CA LEU A 377 49.15 -11.52 13.51
C LEU A 377 48.53 -12.45 14.55
N SER A 378 48.66 -13.77 14.40
CA SER A 378 48.16 -14.80 15.32
C SER A 378 49.08 -15.04 16.51
N GLY A 379 50.36 -14.64 16.44
CA GLY A 379 51.30 -14.92 17.52
C GLY A 379 51.58 -16.41 17.69
N ASP A 380 51.93 -16.83 18.92
CA ASP A 380 52.45 -18.18 19.21
C ASP A 380 51.40 -19.29 19.17
N ASP A 381 50.10 -18.96 19.32
CA ASP A 381 49.01 -19.94 19.31
C ASP A 381 48.47 -20.25 17.90
N MET A 382 48.95 -19.53 16.87
CA MET A 382 48.57 -19.72 15.46
C MET A 382 47.06 -19.66 15.20
N GLU A 383 46.33 -18.94 16.05
CA GLU A 383 44.89 -18.71 15.97
C GLU A 383 44.61 -17.21 16.11
N ILE A 384 43.58 -16.70 15.44
CA ILE A 384 43.19 -15.29 15.56
C ILE A 384 41.97 -15.18 16.46
N SER A 385 42.12 -14.50 17.59
CA SER A 385 41.00 -14.15 18.47
C SER A 385 40.17 -12.98 17.91
N VAL A 386 38.95 -12.83 18.43
CA VAL A 386 38.06 -11.70 18.09
C VAL A 386 38.74 -10.33 18.26
N ARG A 387 39.60 -10.17 19.28
CA ARG A 387 40.30 -8.90 19.55
C ARG A 387 41.40 -8.62 18.54
N GLU A 388 42.14 -9.66 18.14
CA GLU A 388 43.14 -9.58 17.08
C GLU A 388 42.48 -9.28 15.74
N LEU A 389 41.40 -10.00 15.40
CA LEU A 389 40.63 -9.75 14.19
C LEU A 389 40.19 -8.29 14.07
N ARG A 390 39.62 -7.72 15.14
CA ARG A 390 39.24 -6.30 15.18
C ARG A 390 40.43 -5.39 14.91
N THR A 391 41.57 -5.66 15.55
CA THR A 391 42.77 -4.82 15.42
C THR A 391 43.32 -4.86 13.99
N ILE A 392 43.30 -6.04 13.37
CA ILE A 392 43.74 -6.28 12.00
C ILE A 392 42.84 -5.52 11.03
N LEU A 393 41.53 -5.77 11.10
CA LEU A 393 40.55 -5.17 10.21
C LEU A 393 40.55 -3.64 10.34
N ASN A 394 40.62 -3.09 11.55
CA ASN A 394 40.66 -1.64 11.74
C ASN A 394 41.95 -1.00 11.24
N ARG A 395 43.09 -1.70 11.35
CA ARG A 395 44.33 -1.23 10.74
C ARG A 395 44.24 -1.19 9.22
N VAL A 396 43.49 -2.11 8.61
CA VAL A 396 43.30 -2.18 7.15
C VAL A 396 42.32 -1.11 6.68
N VAL A 397 41.16 -1.02 7.32
CA VAL A 397 40.13 0.00 7.04
C VAL A 397 40.70 1.41 7.22
N SER A 398 41.53 1.66 8.24
CA SER A 398 42.15 2.99 8.44
C SER A 398 43.06 3.46 7.28
N LYS A 399 43.52 2.55 6.42
CA LYS A 399 44.28 2.90 5.20
C LYS A 399 43.37 3.33 4.04
N HIS A 400 42.08 2.99 4.11
CA HIS A 400 41.07 3.30 3.11
C HIS A 400 40.33 4.59 3.48
N ARG A 401 40.88 5.73 3.05
CA ARG A 401 40.31 7.07 3.32
C ARG A 401 38.99 7.33 2.59
N ASP A 402 38.66 6.46 1.64
CA ASP A 402 37.42 6.45 0.89
C ASP A 402 36.23 5.89 1.68
N LEU A 403 36.47 5.21 2.80
CA LEU A 403 35.41 4.67 3.67
C LEU A 403 35.15 5.61 4.84
N GLN A 404 33.88 5.93 5.07
CA GLN A 404 33.43 6.67 6.25
C GLN A 404 32.88 5.69 7.27
N THR A 405 33.74 5.20 8.17
CA THR A 405 33.38 4.24 9.22
C THR A 405 34.23 4.47 10.47
N ASP A 406 33.66 4.15 11.64
CA ASP A 406 34.38 4.13 12.93
C ASP A 406 35.29 2.89 13.09
N GLY A 407 35.31 2.04 12.06
CA GLY A 407 35.97 0.75 12.06
C GLY A 407 35.06 -0.36 12.59
N PHE A 408 35.51 -1.61 12.42
CA PHE A 408 34.80 -2.79 12.87
C PHE A 408 34.58 -2.80 14.39
N SER A 409 33.32 -3.00 14.76
CA SER A 409 32.89 -3.21 16.13
C SER A 409 33.31 -4.59 16.65
N MET A 410 33.31 -4.73 17.98
CA MET A 410 33.53 -6.04 18.61
C MET A 410 32.42 -7.04 18.27
N GLU A 411 31.19 -6.56 18.07
CA GLU A 411 30.04 -7.41 17.77
C GLU A 411 30.11 -7.95 16.33
N SER A 412 30.51 -7.12 15.38
CA SER A 412 30.78 -7.54 14.00
C SER A 412 31.85 -8.62 13.99
N CYS A 413 32.99 -8.37 14.66
CA CYS A 413 34.09 -9.34 14.75
C CYS A 413 33.65 -10.67 15.40
N ARG A 414 32.83 -10.63 16.46
CA ARG A 414 32.27 -11.86 17.06
C ARG A 414 31.37 -12.61 16.08
N SER A 415 30.53 -11.89 15.34
CA SER A 415 29.64 -12.49 14.34
C SER A 415 30.45 -13.11 13.19
N MET A 416 31.58 -12.51 12.79
CA MET A 416 32.46 -13.10 11.77
C MET A 416 33.11 -14.40 12.24
N VAL A 417 33.61 -14.41 13.48
CA VAL A 417 34.23 -15.60 14.07
C VAL A 417 33.19 -16.71 14.20
N SER A 418 32.03 -16.42 14.79
CA SER A 418 30.93 -17.39 14.94
C SER A 418 30.47 -18.00 13.62
N LEU A 419 30.45 -17.23 12.51
CA LEU A 419 30.11 -17.78 11.19
C LEU A 419 31.17 -18.75 10.64
N MET A 420 32.44 -18.48 10.91
CA MET A 420 33.56 -19.20 10.29
C MET A 420 34.11 -20.33 11.14
N ASP A 421 33.90 -20.27 12.45
CA ASP A 421 34.34 -21.22 13.48
C ASP A 421 33.61 -22.56 13.30
N LYS A 422 34.16 -23.42 12.43
CA LYS A 422 33.60 -24.74 12.15
C LYS A 422 34.00 -25.76 13.20
N ASP A 423 35.07 -25.50 13.95
CA ASP A 423 35.64 -26.41 14.93
C ASP A 423 35.22 -26.10 16.39
N GLY A 424 34.52 -24.99 16.62
CA GLY A 424 34.02 -24.56 17.91
C GLY A 424 35.10 -23.98 18.82
N SER A 425 36.23 -23.55 18.26
CA SER A 425 37.37 -22.98 18.98
C SER A 425 37.13 -21.56 19.49
N ALA A 426 36.07 -20.89 19.03
CA ALA A 426 35.80 -19.46 19.21
C ALA A 426 36.94 -18.55 18.69
N ARG A 427 37.76 -19.07 17.78
CA ARG A 427 38.93 -18.44 17.18
C ARG A 427 38.96 -18.78 15.69
N LEU A 428 39.90 -18.19 14.94
CA LEU A 428 40.05 -18.45 13.52
C LEU A 428 41.40 -19.09 13.22
N GLY A 429 41.38 -20.28 12.64
CA GLY A 429 42.54 -20.90 12.02
C GLY A 429 42.94 -20.21 10.71
N LEU A 430 44.07 -20.63 10.13
CA LEU A 430 44.61 -20.05 8.89
C LEU A 430 43.61 -20.12 7.71
N LEU A 431 42.96 -21.28 7.52
CA LEU A 431 42.00 -21.51 6.44
C LEU A 431 40.74 -20.65 6.62
N GLU A 432 40.19 -20.62 7.83
CA GLU A 432 39.00 -19.84 8.17
C GLU A 432 39.27 -18.34 8.03
N PHE A 433 40.45 -17.88 8.46
CA PHE A 433 40.87 -16.50 8.29
C PHE A 433 41.04 -16.12 6.80
N GLN A 434 41.57 -17.02 5.97
CA GLN A 434 41.68 -16.78 4.52
C GLN A 434 40.30 -16.64 3.85
N ILE A 435 39.34 -17.50 4.22
CA ILE A 435 37.98 -17.45 3.68
C ILE A 435 37.31 -16.12 4.04
N ILE A 436 37.31 -15.74 5.33
CA ILE A 436 36.68 -14.49 5.76
C ILE A 436 37.37 -13.27 5.18
N TRP A 437 38.70 -13.31 5.01
CA TRP A 437 39.46 -12.23 4.39
C TRP A 437 39.07 -12.03 2.92
N ASN A 438 38.94 -13.12 2.16
CA ASN A 438 38.49 -13.07 0.77
C ASN A 438 37.04 -12.55 0.65
N LYS A 439 36.15 -12.96 1.56
CA LYS A 439 34.78 -12.42 1.63
C LYS A 439 34.76 -10.92 1.91
N ILE A 440 35.52 -10.44 2.92
CA ILE A 440 35.61 -9.02 3.24
C ILE A 440 36.15 -8.22 2.05
N ARG A 441 37.15 -8.74 1.32
CA ARG A 441 37.67 -8.09 0.10
C ARG A 441 36.62 -8.02 -1.00
N LYS A 442 35.85 -9.09 -1.22
CA LYS A 442 34.76 -9.11 -2.19
C LYS A 442 33.67 -8.10 -1.82
N TRP A 443 33.24 -8.10 -0.57
CA TRP A 443 32.24 -7.15 -0.07
C TRP A 443 32.74 -5.71 -0.08
N LEU A 444 34.03 -5.46 0.15
CA LEU A 444 34.62 -4.14 -0.02
C LEU A 444 34.58 -3.68 -1.49
N ALA A 445 34.80 -4.59 -2.44
CA ALA A 445 34.70 -4.28 -3.87
C ALA A 445 33.25 -3.95 -4.26
N ILE A 446 32.28 -4.77 -3.82
CA ILE A 446 30.85 -4.51 -3.99
C ILE A 446 30.50 -3.17 -3.33
N PHE A 447 30.99 -2.91 -2.13
CA PHE A 447 30.68 -1.69 -1.41
C PHE A 447 31.09 -0.45 -2.19
N ARG A 448 32.30 -0.46 -2.76
CA ARG A 448 32.81 0.63 -3.62
C ARG A 448 32.10 0.75 -4.95
N GLU A 449 31.64 -0.36 -5.52
CA GLU A 449 30.93 -0.37 -6.79
C GLU A 449 29.55 0.30 -6.66
N PHE A 450 28.88 0.10 -5.52
CA PHE A 450 27.53 0.60 -5.27
C PHE A 450 27.46 1.84 -4.39
N ASP A 451 28.56 2.35 -3.85
CA ASP A 451 28.68 3.73 -3.32
C ASP A 451 28.67 4.72 -4.51
N LEU A 452 27.48 4.93 -5.09
CA LEU A 452 27.30 5.67 -6.33
C LEU A 452 27.54 7.17 -6.14
N ASP A 453 27.22 7.67 -4.95
CA ASP A 453 27.44 9.07 -4.57
C ASP A 453 28.85 9.33 -4.01
N ARG A 454 29.66 8.28 -3.81
CA ARG A 454 31.02 8.33 -3.27
C ARG A 454 31.07 9.00 -1.90
N SER A 455 30.02 8.80 -1.11
CA SER A 455 29.94 9.30 0.26
C SER A 455 30.83 8.52 1.22
N GLY A 456 31.34 7.35 0.81
CA GLY A 456 32.07 6.43 1.68
C GLY A 456 31.16 5.60 2.58
N CYS A 457 29.86 5.63 2.27
CA CYS A 457 28.74 5.15 3.06
C CYS A 457 27.65 4.65 2.09
N MET A 458 26.82 3.71 2.51
CA MET A 458 25.70 3.24 1.68
C MET A 458 24.38 3.83 2.14
N ASN A 459 23.64 4.42 1.22
CA ASN A 459 22.23 4.63 1.44
C ASN A 459 21.45 3.33 1.18
N SER A 460 20.18 3.33 1.55
CA SER A 460 19.29 2.18 1.40
C SER A 460 19.08 1.65 -0.02
N TYR A 461 19.14 2.54 -1.03
CA TYR A 461 19.02 2.16 -2.43
C TYR A 461 20.25 1.36 -2.85
N GLU A 462 21.43 1.82 -2.43
CA GLU A 462 22.71 1.19 -2.72
C GLU A 462 22.80 -0.16 -2.03
N MET A 463 22.31 -0.25 -0.78
CA MET A 463 22.22 -1.50 -0.03
C MET A 463 21.38 -2.56 -0.76
N ARG A 464 20.25 -2.19 -1.36
CA ARG A 464 19.41 -3.14 -2.10
C ARG A 464 20.17 -3.74 -3.28
N LEU A 465 20.84 -2.91 -4.08
CA LEU A 465 21.62 -3.34 -5.23
C LEU A 465 22.87 -4.13 -4.83
N ALA A 466 23.54 -3.70 -3.75
CA ALA A 466 24.72 -4.35 -3.21
C ALA A 466 24.40 -5.75 -2.68
N LEU A 467 23.26 -5.93 -2.00
CA LEU A 467 22.79 -7.26 -1.56
C LEU A 467 22.47 -8.16 -2.76
N GLU A 468 21.83 -7.65 -3.80
CA GLU A 468 21.54 -8.41 -5.03
C GLU A 468 22.82 -8.87 -5.73
N ASN A 469 23.83 -8.00 -5.88
CA ASN A 469 25.14 -8.38 -6.41
C ASN A 469 25.89 -9.34 -5.46
N GLY A 470 25.69 -9.18 -4.15
CA GLY A 470 26.15 -10.11 -3.12
C GLY A 470 25.50 -11.51 -3.17
N GLY A 471 24.53 -11.74 -4.06
CA GLY A 471 23.86 -13.02 -4.25
C GLY A 471 22.54 -13.16 -3.47
N PHE A 472 22.11 -12.12 -2.77
CA PHE A 472 20.89 -12.12 -1.95
C PHE A 472 19.74 -11.44 -2.69
N LYS A 473 18.68 -12.19 -2.97
CA LYS A 473 17.38 -11.63 -3.34
C LYS A 473 16.46 -11.72 -2.13
N LEU A 474 15.95 -10.59 -1.67
CA LEU A 474 15.10 -10.49 -0.48
C LEU A 474 13.82 -9.76 -0.84
N ASN A 475 12.76 -10.01 -0.08
CA ASN A 475 11.53 -9.23 -0.22
C ASN A 475 11.64 -7.86 0.47
N ASN A 476 10.72 -6.94 0.15
CA ASN A 476 10.67 -5.59 0.71
C ASN A 476 10.61 -5.59 2.24
N LYS A 477 9.89 -6.54 2.86
CA LYS A 477 9.78 -6.64 4.31
C LYS A 477 11.14 -6.92 4.97
N LEU A 478 11.93 -7.83 4.41
CA LEU A 478 13.28 -8.13 4.90
C LEU A 478 14.19 -6.92 4.69
N TYR A 479 14.16 -6.27 3.52
CA TYR A 479 14.94 -5.04 3.31
C TYR A 479 14.62 -3.97 4.36
N GLN A 480 13.34 -3.72 4.64
CA GLN A 480 12.94 -2.77 5.69
C GLN A 480 13.51 -3.12 7.06
N MET A 481 13.48 -4.41 7.44
CA MET A 481 14.02 -4.87 8.72
C MET A 481 15.55 -4.74 8.80
N LEU A 482 16.25 -5.02 7.70
CA LEU A 482 17.70 -4.87 7.63
C LEU A 482 18.10 -3.40 7.74
N ILE A 483 17.45 -2.51 7.00
CA ILE A 483 17.70 -1.07 7.07
C ILE A 483 17.40 -0.55 8.48
N ALA A 484 16.26 -0.92 9.08
CA ALA A 484 15.91 -0.47 10.42
C ALA A 484 16.88 -0.94 11.51
N ARG A 485 17.65 -2.02 11.26
CA ARG A 485 18.60 -2.59 12.21
C ARG A 485 20.05 -2.11 12.00
N TYR A 486 20.46 -1.95 10.74
CA TYR A 486 21.86 -1.72 10.37
C TYR A 486 22.13 -0.31 9.83
N ALA A 487 21.10 0.47 9.47
CA ALA A 487 21.27 1.85 9.06
C ALA A 487 21.18 2.79 10.27
N ASP A 488 22.12 3.72 10.38
CA ASP A 488 22.05 4.87 11.26
C ASP A 488 21.78 6.12 10.44
N ASN A 489 20.72 6.86 10.77
CA ASN A 489 20.29 8.05 10.03
C ASN A 489 20.19 7.86 8.50
N GLU A 490 19.65 6.72 8.04
CA GLU A 490 19.51 6.33 6.61
C GLU A 490 20.81 5.91 5.92
N ILE A 491 21.91 5.80 6.66
CA ILE A 491 23.24 5.49 6.13
C ILE A 491 23.76 4.21 6.78
N ILE A 492 24.37 3.34 5.98
CA ILE A 492 24.99 2.09 6.39
C ILE A 492 26.48 2.21 6.10
N ASP A 493 27.30 2.17 7.14
CA ASP A 493 28.74 2.16 6.98
C ASP A 493 29.27 0.76 6.63
N PHE A 494 30.56 0.65 6.33
CA PHE A 494 31.15 -0.61 5.90
C PHE A 494 31.11 -1.70 6.99
N ASP A 495 31.20 -1.33 8.27
CA ASP A 495 31.09 -2.29 9.39
C ASP A 495 29.69 -2.91 9.43
N ASN A 496 28.65 -2.07 9.45
CA ASN A 496 27.26 -2.53 9.50
C ASN A 496 26.87 -3.31 8.24
N PHE A 497 27.35 -2.89 7.06
CA PHE A 497 27.15 -3.62 5.81
C PHE A 497 27.73 -5.05 5.89
N THR A 498 28.98 -5.16 6.33
CA THR A 498 29.68 -6.45 6.46
C THR A 498 29.02 -7.33 7.51
N CYS A 499 28.64 -6.77 8.66
CA CYS A 499 27.94 -7.49 9.71
C CYS A 499 26.57 -8.01 9.25
N CYS A 500 25.84 -7.21 8.47
CA CYS A 500 24.57 -7.61 7.85
C CYS A 500 24.76 -8.81 6.90
N LEU A 501 25.72 -8.75 5.98
CA LEU A 501 26.00 -9.81 5.01
C LEU A 501 26.39 -11.12 5.68
N ILE A 502 27.28 -11.07 6.68
CA ILE A 502 27.71 -12.24 7.46
C ILE A 502 26.52 -12.90 8.14
N ARG A 503 25.69 -12.12 8.85
CA ARG A 503 24.52 -12.66 9.54
C ARG A 503 23.48 -13.22 8.58
N LEU A 504 23.28 -12.55 7.45
CA LEU A 504 22.35 -13.01 6.42
C LEU A 504 22.82 -14.34 5.82
N GLU A 505 24.11 -14.43 5.45
CA GLU A 505 24.74 -15.66 4.95
C GLU A 505 24.64 -16.81 5.96
N ALA A 506 24.93 -16.54 7.24
CA ALA A 506 24.81 -17.51 8.33
C ALA A 506 23.41 -18.12 8.37
N MET A 507 22.39 -17.26 8.42
CA MET A 507 21.00 -17.68 8.54
C MET A 507 20.53 -18.49 7.33
N PHE A 508 20.95 -18.11 6.11
CA PHE A 508 20.65 -18.90 4.92
C PHE A 508 21.31 -20.29 4.96
N ARG A 509 22.58 -20.38 5.37
CA ARG A 509 23.29 -21.66 5.48
C ARG A 509 22.66 -22.58 6.51
N ILE A 510 22.33 -22.05 7.68
CA ILE A 510 21.67 -22.83 8.73
C ILE A 510 20.33 -23.34 8.24
N PHE A 511 19.52 -22.47 7.61
CA PHE A 511 18.22 -22.86 7.08
C PHE A 511 18.34 -23.95 6.00
N GLN A 512 19.25 -23.78 5.03
CA GLN A 512 19.49 -24.77 3.96
C GLN A 512 20.06 -26.10 4.51
N GLY A 513 20.88 -26.03 5.57
CA GLY A 513 21.40 -27.23 6.24
C GLY A 513 20.30 -28.03 6.96
N LEU A 514 19.27 -27.36 7.45
CA LEU A 514 18.10 -27.96 8.10
C LEU A 514 17.03 -28.40 7.08
N ASP A 515 16.78 -27.64 6.00
CA ASP A 515 15.81 -27.94 4.94
C ASP A 515 16.40 -28.82 3.83
N ARG A 516 16.82 -30.04 4.17
CA ARG A 516 17.47 -30.97 3.23
C ARG A 516 16.59 -31.38 2.06
N ASP A 517 15.27 -31.36 2.26
CA ASP A 517 14.28 -31.79 1.28
C ASP A 517 13.73 -30.60 0.45
N CYS A 518 14.27 -29.39 0.64
CA CYS A 518 13.86 -28.15 -0.05
C CYS A 518 12.35 -27.90 0.02
N THR A 519 11.76 -28.16 1.20
CA THR A 519 10.33 -27.97 1.45
C THR A 519 9.96 -26.49 1.60
N GLY A 520 10.93 -25.63 1.87
CA GLY A 520 10.73 -24.22 2.19
C GLY A 520 10.34 -23.97 3.65
N THR A 521 10.35 -25.01 4.49
CA THR A 521 10.02 -24.94 5.92
C THR A 521 10.97 -25.80 6.75
N VAL A 522 11.21 -25.40 7.99
CA VAL A 522 12.07 -26.14 8.93
C VAL A 522 11.34 -26.29 10.26
N GLU A 523 11.34 -27.50 10.81
CA GLU A 523 10.85 -27.78 12.17
C GLU A 523 12.03 -27.84 13.13
N ILE A 524 11.98 -27.01 14.17
CA ILE A 524 13.00 -26.94 15.23
C ILE A 524 12.32 -26.86 16.60
N ASN A 525 12.91 -27.51 17.58
CA ASN A 525 12.48 -27.38 18.97
C ASN A 525 13.06 -26.11 19.63
N ILE A 526 12.63 -25.79 20.86
CA ILE A 526 13.08 -24.58 21.56
C ILE A 526 14.59 -24.54 21.81
N VAL A 527 15.24 -25.69 22.02
CA VAL A 527 16.68 -25.77 22.29
C VAL A 527 17.45 -25.49 21.01
N GLU A 528 17.04 -26.09 19.89
CA GLU A 528 17.60 -25.84 18.57
C GLU A 528 17.40 -24.38 18.14
N TRP A 529 16.20 -23.82 18.36
CA TRP A 529 15.93 -22.41 18.09
C TRP A 529 16.85 -21.47 18.88
N LEU A 530 17.05 -21.74 20.18
CA LEU A 530 17.95 -20.95 21.01
C LEU A 530 19.41 -21.09 20.55
N PHE A 531 19.83 -22.29 20.15
CA PHE A 531 21.17 -22.51 19.60
C PHE A 531 21.40 -21.68 18.33
N VAL A 532 20.49 -21.79 17.36
CA VAL A 532 20.55 -21.05 16.07
C VAL A 532 20.51 -19.54 16.27
N THR A 533 19.66 -19.04 17.18
CA THR A 533 19.48 -17.58 17.33
C THR A 533 20.55 -16.91 18.19
N MET A 534 21.13 -17.62 19.17
CA MET A 534 22.09 -17.05 20.11
C MET A 534 23.54 -17.37 19.77
N CYS A 535 23.80 -18.55 19.21
CA CYS A 535 25.15 -19.04 18.98
C CYS A 535 25.60 -18.92 17.52
N GLY A 536 24.65 -18.73 16.59
CA GLY A 536 24.92 -18.84 15.15
C GLY A 536 24.81 -20.30 14.74
#